data_AF-A0A519M8Y0-F1
#
_entry.id   AF-A0A519M8Y0-F1
#
_cell.length_a   1.000
_cell.length_b   1.000
_cell.length_c   1.000
_cell.angle_alpha   90.00
_cell.angle_beta   90.00
_cell.angle_gamma   90.00
#
_symmetry.space_group_name_H-M   'P 1'
#
loop_
_entity.id
_entity.type
_entity.pdbx_description
1 polymer ?
#
loop_
_entity_poly.entity_id
_entity_poly.type
_entity_poly.pdbx_seq_one_letter_code
_entity_poly.pdbx_strand_id
1 'polypeptide(L)'
;MSVVLKKDEKVKSVVGLLSAGFNENDFINKFKEIYPNDWKKINLTYDKHVRDTKPGKIIPMPKPEQYLKNSLNVYLNKKSIK
;
A
#
# COMPACT_ATOMS: atom_id res chain seq x y z
N MET A 1 9.71 11.10 5.25
CA MET A 1 9.46 11.08 3.79
C MET A 1 8.41 10.03 3.50
N SER A 2 7.34 10.37 2.77
CA SER A 2 6.35 9.37 2.38
C SER A 2 6.90 8.49 1.25
N VAL A 3 6.86 7.16 1.43
CA VAL A 3 7.37 6.19 0.43
C VAL A 3 6.62 6.36 -0.90
N VAL A 4 5.32 6.61 -0.82
CA VAL A 4 4.44 6.89 -1.96
C VAL A 4 3.99 8.36 -1.91
N LEU A 5 4.25 9.08 -3.00
CA LEU A 5 3.73 10.43 -3.23
C LEU A 5 2.22 10.33 -3.51
N LYS A 6 1.43 11.19 -2.86
CA LYS A 6 -0.03 11.27 -3.04
C LYS A 6 -0.75 9.92 -2.86
N LYS A 7 -0.34 9.16 -1.83
CA LYS A 7 -0.86 7.82 -1.52
C LYS A 7 -2.39 7.76 -1.52
N ASP A 8 -3.05 8.72 -0.88
CA ASP A 8 -4.51 8.76 -0.75
C ASP A 8 -5.21 8.97 -2.12
N GLU A 9 -4.62 9.77 -3.03
CA GLU A 9 -5.16 9.96 -4.39
C GLU A 9 -5.06 8.66 -5.21
N LYS A 10 -3.95 7.94 -5.09
CA LYS A 10 -3.72 6.67 -5.80
C LYS A 10 -4.64 5.56 -5.30
N VAL A 11 -4.79 5.45 -3.98
CA VAL A 11 -5.75 4.51 -3.36
C VAL A 11 -7.16 4.83 -3.84
N LYS A 12 -7.57 6.10 -3.83
CA LYS A 12 -8.87 6.53 -4.35
C LYS A 12 -9.06 6.15 -5.83
N SER A 13 -8.05 6.37 -6.67
CA SER A 13 -8.12 6.05 -8.10
C SER A 13 -8.30 4.55 -8.33
N VAL A 14 -7.57 3.70 -7.60
CA VAL A 14 -7.67 2.25 -7.74
C VAL A 14 -9.01 1.75 -7.21
N VAL A 15 -9.44 2.24 -6.04
CA VAL A 15 -10.76 1.90 -5.46
C VAL A 15 -11.91 2.33 -6.38
N GLY A 16 -11.78 3.49 -7.05
CA GLY A 16 -12.78 3.95 -8.02
C GLY A 16 -12.88 3.10 -9.29
N LEU A 17 -11.85 2.30 -9.59
CA LEU A 17 -11.82 1.38 -10.74
C LEU A 17 -12.25 -0.04 -10.36
N LEU A 18 -12.41 -0.33 -9.06
CA LEU A 18 -12.85 -1.63 -8.56
C LEU A 18 -14.38 -1.64 -8.39
N SER A 19 -14.99 -2.81 -8.62
CA SER A 19 -16.43 -3.01 -8.43
C SER A 19 -16.82 -3.02 -6.95
N ALA A 20 -18.08 -2.69 -6.65
CA ALA A 20 -18.60 -2.81 -5.28
C ALA A 20 -18.43 -4.26 -4.77
N GLY A 21 -17.81 -4.41 -3.60
CA GLY A 21 -17.49 -5.72 -3.01
C GLY A 21 -16.10 -6.28 -3.36
N PHE A 22 -15.20 -5.48 -3.94
CA PHE A 22 -13.81 -5.90 -4.15
C PHE A 22 -13.13 -6.34 -2.85
N ASN A 23 -12.26 -7.34 -2.94
CA ASN A 23 -11.47 -7.80 -1.81
C ASN A 23 -10.10 -7.06 -1.75
N GLU A 24 -9.39 -7.18 -0.63
CA GLU A 24 -8.07 -6.55 -0.46
C GLU A 24 -7.04 -7.00 -1.51
N ASN A 25 -7.12 -8.24 -1.97
CA ASN A 25 -6.20 -8.81 -2.95
C ASN A 25 -6.47 -8.25 -4.35
N ASP A 26 -7.73 -8.04 -4.72
CA ASP A 26 -8.15 -7.39 -5.97
C ASP A 26 -7.59 -5.96 -6.00
N PHE A 27 -7.68 -5.25 -4.87
CA PHE A 27 -7.07 -3.94 -4.73
C PHE A 27 -5.55 -3.98 -4.92
N ILE A 28 -4.86 -4.90 -4.27
CA ILE A 28 -3.40 -5.03 -4.41
C ILE A 28 -3.01 -5.33 -5.86
N ASN A 29 -3.70 -6.26 -6.51
CA ASN A 29 -3.44 -6.65 -7.90
C ASN A 29 -3.66 -5.46 -8.84
N LYS A 30 -4.80 -4.76 -8.69
CA LYS A 30 -5.09 -3.57 -9.47
C LYS A 30 -4.12 -2.43 -9.20
N PHE A 31 -3.65 -2.26 -7.97
CA PHE A 31 -2.62 -1.30 -7.63
C PHE A 31 -1.28 -1.64 -8.31
N LYS A 32 -0.89 -2.91 -8.34
CA LYS A 32 0.31 -3.39 -9.06
C LYS A 32 0.21 -3.12 -10.56
N GLU A 33 -0.97 -3.29 -11.15
CA GLU A 33 -1.24 -3.01 -12.57
C GLU A 33 -1.16 -1.51 -12.91
N ILE A 34 -1.83 -0.66 -12.12
CA ILE A 34 -1.96 0.77 -12.43
C ILE A 34 -0.71 1.55 -12.01
N TYR A 35 -0.08 1.15 -10.90
CA TYR A 35 1.08 1.84 -10.31
C TYR A 35 2.27 0.90 -10.09
N PRO A 36 2.80 0.26 -11.15
CA PRO A 36 3.94 -0.67 -11.04
C PRO A 36 5.20 0.03 -10.50
N ASN A 37 5.39 1.31 -10.83
CA ASN A 37 6.52 2.10 -10.35
C ASN A 37 6.44 2.36 -8.84
N ASP A 38 5.25 2.67 -8.31
CA ASP A 38 5.06 2.83 -6.87
C ASP A 38 5.19 1.49 -6.14
N TRP A 39 4.63 0.42 -6.71
CA TRP A 39 4.83 -0.93 -6.18
C TRP A 39 6.31 -1.29 -6.07
N LYS A 40 7.09 -1.04 -7.13
CA LYS A 40 8.55 -1.22 -7.12
C LYS A 40 9.22 -0.40 -6.02
N LYS A 41 8.80 0.86 -5.84
CA LYS A 41 9.35 1.75 -4.80
C LYS A 41 9.04 1.27 -3.38
N ILE A 42 7.83 0.76 -3.14
CA ILE A 42 7.44 0.16 -1.85
C ILE A 42 8.32 -1.04 -1.54
N ASN A 43 8.50 -1.96 -2.50
CA ASN A 43 9.38 -3.12 -2.33
C ASN A 43 10.83 -2.71 -2.07
N LEU A 44 11.40 -1.82 -2.88
CA LEU A 44 12.78 -1.35 -2.70
C LEU A 44 13.00 -0.71 -1.32
N THR A 45 12.00 0.03 -0.82
CA THR A 45 12.06 0.64 0.50
C THR A 45 11.97 -0.41 1.60
N TYR A 46 11.09 -1.39 1.45
CA TYR A 46 11.00 -2.52 2.36
C TYR A 46 12.31 -3.31 2.41
N ASP A 47 12.88 -3.65 1.24
CA ASP A 47 14.15 -4.39 1.15
C ASP A 47 15.33 -3.60 1.71
N LYS A 48 15.32 -2.26 1.54
CA LYS A 48 16.28 -1.39 2.20
C LYS A 48 16.13 -1.49 3.72
N HIS A 49 14.92 -1.37 4.25
CA HIS A 49 14.68 -1.53 5.68
C HIS A 49 15.05 -2.93 6.19
N VAL A 50 14.79 -3.99 5.44
CA VAL A 50 15.20 -5.35 5.80
C VAL A 50 16.73 -5.45 5.89
N ARG A 51 17.46 -4.91 4.91
CA ARG A 51 18.93 -4.89 4.90
C ARG A 51 19.53 -4.06 6.03
N ASP A 52 18.92 -2.91 6.33
CA ASP A 52 19.38 -2.00 7.38
C ASP A 52 19.00 -2.48 8.79
N THR A 53 18.01 -3.37 8.92
CA THR A 53 17.54 -3.89 10.20
C THR A 53 18.45 -5.01 10.69
N LYS A 54 18.98 -4.86 11.90
CA LYS A 54 19.80 -5.90 12.54
C LYS A 54 18.99 -7.19 12.74
N PRO A 55 19.59 -8.38 12.57
CA PRO A 55 18.95 -9.65 12.90
C PRO A 55 18.35 -9.63 14.31
N GLY A 56 17.10 -10.07 14.44
CA GLY A 56 16.36 -10.08 15.71
C GLY A 56 15.68 -8.76 16.09
N LYS A 57 15.80 -7.70 15.27
CA LYS A 57 15.01 -6.46 15.43
C LYS A 57 13.82 -6.43 14.48
N ILE A 58 12.79 -5.70 14.88
CA ILE A 58 11.56 -5.52 14.12
C ILE A 58 11.85 -4.53 12.98
N ILE A 59 11.46 -4.89 11.77
CA ILE A 59 11.57 -4.01 10.60
C ILE A 59 10.61 -2.83 10.80
N PRO A 60 11.05 -1.57 10.59
CA PRO A 60 10.26 -0.38 10.87
C PRO A 60 9.08 -0.18 9.90
N MET A 61 8.91 -1.06 8.91
CA MET A 61 7.88 -0.99 7.89
C MET A 61 7.18 -2.35 7.75
N PRO A 62 5.84 -2.38 7.65
CA PRO A 62 5.13 -3.62 7.34
C PRO A 62 5.46 -4.11 5.93
N LYS A 63 5.18 -5.40 5.66
CA LYS A 63 5.34 -5.97 4.32
C LYS A 63 4.61 -5.12 3.27
N PRO A 64 5.11 -5.02 2.02
CA PRO A 64 4.53 -4.21 0.95
C PRO A 64 3.02 -4.38 0.76
N GLU A 65 2.52 -5.62 0.83
CA GLU A 65 1.08 -5.91 0.72
C GLU A 65 0.29 -5.41 1.92
N GLN A 66 0.79 -5.65 3.14
CA GLN A 66 0.18 -5.13 4.36
C GLN A 66 0.20 -3.60 4.41
N TYR A 67 1.24 -2.96 3.88
CA TYR A 67 1.29 -1.51 3.73
C TYR A 67 0.15 -0.97 2.85
N LEU A 68 -0.13 -1.65 1.73
CA LEU A 68 -1.25 -1.33 0.85
C LEU A 68 -2.60 -1.59 1.52
N LYS A 69 -2.76 -2.73 2.22
CA LYS A 69 -3.97 -3.05 3.00
C LYS A 69 -4.26 -2.00 4.06
N ASN A 70 -3.26 -1.60 4.84
CA ASN A 70 -3.40 -0.54 5.84
C ASN A 70 -3.83 0.78 5.20
N SER A 71 -3.30 1.08 4.01
CA SER A 71 -3.65 2.30 3.27
C SER A 71 -5.10 2.26 2.75
N LEU A 72 -5.54 1.11 2.27
CA LEU A 72 -6.93 0.87 1.88
C LEU A 72 -7.87 1.01 3.10
N ASN A 73 -7.56 0.37 4.22
CA ASN A 73 -8.38 0.42 5.43
C ASN A 73 -8.51 1.84 5.98
N VAL A 74 -7.42 2.62 5.99
CA VAL A 74 -7.49 4.05 6.35
C VAL A 74 -8.40 4.83 5.41
N TYR A 75 -8.33 4.55 4.10
CA TYR A 75 -9.20 5.20 3.11
C TYR A 75 -10.68 4.82 3.29
N LEU A 76 -10.98 3.54 3.50
CA LEU A 76 -12.34 3.04 3.72
C LEU A 76 -12.94 3.58 5.03
N ASN A 77 -12.16 3.60 6.12
CA ASN A 77 -12.59 4.18 7.39
C ASN A 77 -12.89 5.68 7.27
N LYS A 78 -12.04 6.44 6.55
CA LYS A 78 -12.34 7.86 6.24
C LYS A 78 -13.64 8.04 5.46
N LYS A 79 -14.01 7.08 4.61
CA LYS A 79 -15.24 7.11 3.81
C LYS A 79 -16.48 6.68 4.60
N SER A 80 -16.33 5.77 5.56
CA SER A 80 -17.42 5.27 6.40
C SER A 80 -17.85 6.23 7.53
N ILE A 81 -17.03 7.22 7.87
CA ILE A 81 -17.31 8.22 8.92
C ILE A 81 -18.10 9.44 8.34
N LYS A 82 -18.48 9.40 7.07
CA LYS A 82 -19.35 10.40 6.43
C LYS A 82 -20.70 9.80 6.08
#